data_AF-A0A9W9Y873-F1
#
_entry.id   AF-A0A9W9Y873-F1
#
_cell.length_a   1.000
_cell.length_b   1.000
_cell.length_c   1.000
_cell.angle_alpha   90.00
_cell.angle_beta   90.00
_cell.angle_gamma   90.00
#
_symmetry.space_group_name_H-M   'P 1'
#
loop_
_entity.id
_entity.type
_entity.pdbx_description
1 polymer ?
#
loop_
_entity_poly.entity_id
_entity_poly.type
_entity_poly.pdbx_seq_one_letter_code
_entity_poly.pdbx_strand_id
1 'polypeptide(L)'
;MPPKTLMYASPFVLNREDGLTTADLARERRNGLAQPQKAAWVENSDSFGEQGQEFNSHKYRTNVVFCHASIRDYLRNPGYGKMSRGDGSTPVGVDIVRASVNTLSDKIDQQQKQKTIVLLCQIFEFADLEMFETGASPYPLIFFIDRQTMDLIISLFADQECVNTIHDLDTREWVRVCIQEPAPLFVSLGLEVASRWLVDSRDFWNPHFHMVAVWAVVTVLNGNNPHDLRNPPFASVDTVLEVARWAQFEEKACWHHHVGACLRSLGHVDTAIGYLSTALALEPIWGAKIELAKIYWRGEINHEGDVKEIRHDLSKLRNELGSLHIQLGEYSNATNWFMASIELWDFVYIDDAVSLVVRVLIASQCSQYETIMQLLEKIDR
;
A
#
# COMPACT_ATOMS: atom_id res chain seq x y z
N MET A 1 -12.06 -13.89 -14.69
CA MET A 1 -10.68 -13.98 -15.23
C MET A 1 -10.10 -15.33 -14.82
N PRO A 2 -9.42 -16.09 -15.70
CA PRO A 2 -8.77 -17.32 -15.27
C PRO A 2 -7.52 -16.97 -14.43
N PRO A 3 -7.09 -17.86 -13.51
CA PRO A 3 -5.87 -17.64 -12.74
C PRO A 3 -4.68 -17.54 -13.70
N LYS A 4 -3.86 -16.49 -13.53
CA LYS A 4 -2.57 -16.40 -14.22
C LYS A 4 -1.69 -17.54 -13.73
N THR A 5 -1.56 -18.58 -14.54
CA THR A 5 -0.55 -19.62 -14.34
C THR A 5 0.82 -18.95 -14.42
N LEU A 6 1.55 -18.88 -13.30
CA LEU A 6 2.96 -18.47 -13.32
C LEU A 6 3.70 -19.46 -14.22
N MET A 7 4.06 -19.04 -15.44
CA MET A 7 5.03 -19.76 -16.26
C MET A 7 6.39 -19.56 -15.61
N TYR A 8 6.77 -20.49 -14.74
CA TYR A 8 8.15 -20.61 -14.28
C TYR A 8 9.03 -20.89 -15.49
N ALA A 9 9.99 -20.02 -15.78
CA ALA A 9 11.09 -20.37 -16.66
C ALA A 9 11.83 -21.54 -15.99
N SER A 10 11.67 -22.75 -16.53
CA SER A 10 12.32 -23.92 -15.97
C SER A 10 13.84 -23.70 -15.95
N PRO A 11 14.53 -23.80 -14.80
CA PRO A 11 15.99 -23.68 -14.73
C PRO A 11 16.71 -24.80 -15.51
N PHE A 12 15.96 -25.86 -15.80
CA PHE A 12 16.41 -27.05 -16.50
C PHE A 12 15.72 -27.15 -17.86
N VAL A 13 16.52 -27.39 -18.89
CA VAL A 13 16.04 -27.88 -20.18
C VAL A 13 16.41 -29.36 -20.27
N LEU A 14 15.45 -30.19 -20.62
CA LEU A 14 15.71 -31.59 -20.93
C LEU A 14 16.15 -31.67 -22.40
N ASN A 15 17.45 -31.86 -22.62
CA ASN A 15 17.98 -32.17 -23.94
C ASN A 15 18.02 -33.68 -24.12
N ARG A 16 17.24 -34.17 -25.08
CA ARG A 16 17.29 -35.57 -25.49
C ARG A 16 18.14 -35.72 -26.73
N GLU A 17 18.84 -36.85 -26.84
CA GLU A 17 19.65 -37.16 -28.02
C GLU A 17 18.81 -37.29 -29.30
N ASP A 18 17.52 -37.60 -29.17
CA ASP A 18 16.57 -37.66 -30.29
C ASP A 18 16.04 -36.29 -30.72
N GLY A 19 16.45 -35.21 -30.06
CA GLY A 19 16.05 -33.84 -30.38
C GLY A 19 14.59 -33.50 -30.04
N LEU A 20 13.85 -34.41 -29.40
CA LEU A 20 12.45 -34.18 -29.03
C LEU A 20 12.36 -33.28 -27.80
N THR A 21 11.55 -32.24 -27.89
CA THR A 21 11.21 -31.41 -26.73
C THR A 21 10.13 -32.08 -25.88
N THR A 22 9.94 -31.62 -24.64
CA THR A 22 8.82 -32.06 -23.79
C THR A 22 7.46 -31.86 -24.47
N ALA A 23 7.33 -30.83 -25.31
CA ALA A 23 6.12 -30.55 -26.07
C ALA A 23 5.91 -31.58 -27.19
N ASP A 24 6.98 -32.05 -27.84
CA ASP A 24 6.91 -33.06 -28.90
C ASP A 24 6.50 -34.43 -28.33
N LEU A 25 7.03 -34.82 -27.17
CA LEU A 25 6.63 -36.05 -26.48
C LEU A 25 5.15 -36.04 -26.06
N ALA A 26 4.65 -34.88 -25.63
CA ALA A 26 3.23 -34.71 -25.32
C ALA A 26 2.35 -34.82 -26.57
N ARG A 27 2.88 -34.44 -27.74
CA ARG A 27 2.16 -34.43 -29.02
C ARG A 27 2.16 -35.80 -29.72
N GLU A 28 3.26 -36.52 -29.65
CA GLU A 28 3.41 -37.86 -30.24
C GLU A 28 2.44 -38.87 -29.61
N ARG A 29 2.20 -38.76 -28.29
CA ARG A 29 1.23 -39.60 -27.57
C ARG A 29 -0.23 -39.30 -27.91
N ARG A 30 -0.57 -38.05 -28.28
CA ARG A 30 -1.93 -37.70 -28.75
C ARG A 30 -2.24 -38.31 -30.11
N ASN A 31 -1.22 -38.54 -30.94
CA ASN A 31 -1.40 -39.07 -32.29
C ASN A 31 -1.27 -40.61 -32.37
N GLY A 32 -0.80 -41.27 -31.31
CA GLY A 32 -0.58 -42.74 -31.28
C GLY A 32 -1.80 -43.61 -30.98
N LEU A 33 -3.02 -43.05 -30.85
CA LEU A 33 -4.24 -43.79 -30.49
C LEU A 33 -5.11 -44.24 -31.68
N ALA A 34 -4.57 -44.24 -32.90
CA ALA A 34 -5.24 -44.77 -34.08
C ALA A 34 -4.63 -46.11 -34.51
N GLN A 35 -4.78 -47.15 -33.69
CA GLN A 35 -4.74 -48.54 -34.18
C GLN A 35 -6.02 -49.27 -33.75
N PRO A 36 -6.81 -49.82 -34.68
CA PRO A 36 -7.99 -50.59 -34.35
C PRO A 36 -7.60 -52.03 -34.05
N GLN A 37 -7.66 -52.44 -32.78
CA GLN A 37 -7.75 -53.86 -32.43
C GLN A 37 -8.96 -54.13 -31.56
N LYS A 38 -9.88 -54.86 -32.20
CA LYS A 38 -10.76 -55.94 -31.72
C LYS A 38 -11.16 -55.93 -30.24
N ALA A 39 -12.48 -55.84 -30.09
CA ALA A 39 -13.26 -56.11 -28.91
C ALA A 39 -12.83 -57.36 -28.13
N ALA A 40 -12.57 -57.19 -26.85
CA ALA A 40 -12.90 -58.15 -25.81
C ALA A 40 -13.26 -57.37 -24.54
N TRP A 41 -14.42 -57.69 -24.00
CA TRP A 41 -15.05 -57.11 -22.84
C TRP A 41 -14.36 -57.58 -21.56
N VAL A 42 -14.06 -56.67 -20.62
CA VAL A 42 -14.15 -56.91 -19.16
C VAL A 42 -14.45 -55.58 -18.46
N GLU A 43 -15.43 -55.64 -17.58
CA GLU A 43 -15.96 -54.59 -16.69
C GLU A 43 -14.92 -54.14 -15.65
N ASN A 44 -14.81 -52.82 -15.44
CA ASN A 44 -15.02 -52.20 -14.13
C ASN A 44 -14.84 -50.67 -14.22
N SER A 45 -15.88 -49.96 -13.82
CA SER A 45 -15.88 -48.54 -13.50
C SER A 45 -15.22 -48.29 -12.13
N ASP A 46 -14.78 -47.04 -11.96
CA ASP A 46 -14.34 -46.38 -10.73
C ASP A 46 -12.84 -46.41 -10.42
N SER A 47 -12.11 -45.54 -11.12
CA SER A 47 -11.03 -44.76 -10.53
C SER A 47 -10.69 -43.57 -11.43
N PHE A 48 -11.21 -42.38 -11.11
CA PHE A 48 -10.58 -41.11 -11.52
C PHE A 48 -9.33 -40.91 -10.68
N GLY A 49 -8.34 -41.77 -10.87
CA GLY A 49 -6.99 -41.52 -10.40
C GLY A 49 -6.38 -40.45 -11.30
N GLU A 50 -5.88 -39.38 -10.69
CA GLU A 50 -4.83 -38.57 -11.29
C GLU A 50 -3.69 -39.53 -11.69
N GLN A 51 -3.72 -40.04 -12.91
CA GLN A 51 -2.53 -40.62 -13.52
C GLN A 51 -1.58 -39.46 -13.70
N GLY A 52 -0.77 -39.21 -12.67
CA GLY A 52 0.43 -38.41 -12.77
C GLY A 52 1.11 -38.83 -14.06
N GLN A 53 1.11 -37.93 -15.05
CA GLN A 53 1.80 -38.12 -16.30
C GLN A 53 3.28 -38.22 -15.98
N GLU A 54 3.72 -39.43 -15.66
CA GLU A 54 5.10 -39.71 -15.34
C GLU A 54 5.85 -39.66 -16.66
N PHE A 55 6.44 -38.51 -16.94
CA PHE A 55 7.38 -38.33 -18.05
C PHE A 55 8.58 -39.23 -17.77
N ASN A 56 8.57 -40.45 -18.31
CA ASN A 56 9.68 -41.38 -18.22
C ASN A 56 10.84 -40.88 -19.10
N SER A 57 11.66 -39.99 -18.55
CA SER A 57 12.95 -39.64 -19.12
C SER A 57 13.89 -40.84 -19.00
N HIS A 58 14.34 -41.41 -20.14
CA HIS A 58 15.37 -42.43 -20.12
C HIS A 58 16.69 -41.83 -19.64
N LYS A 59 17.19 -42.29 -18.50
CA LYS A 59 18.43 -41.82 -17.85
C LYS A 59 19.64 -41.75 -18.78
N TYR A 60 19.73 -42.65 -19.76
CA TYR A 60 20.86 -42.75 -20.69
C TYR A 60 20.70 -41.92 -21.96
N ARG A 61 19.52 -41.34 -22.20
CA ARG A 61 19.21 -40.58 -23.43
C ARG A 61 18.72 -39.15 -23.16
N THR A 62 18.60 -38.80 -21.89
CA THR A 62 18.09 -37.49 -21.44
C THR A 62 19.15 -36.81 -20.61
N ASN A 63 19.70 -35.72 -21.15
CA ASN A 63 20.62 -34.85 -20.45
C ASN A 63 19.85 -33.66 -19.89
N VAL A 64 19.99 -33.42 -18.59
CA VAL A 64 19.47 -32.22 -17.95
C VAL A 64 20.51 -31.12 -18.14
N VAL A 65 20.18 -30.08 -18.89
CA VAL A 65 21.08 -28.96 -19.17
C VAL A 65 20.58 -27.72 -18.44
N PHE A 66 21.50 -27.03 -17.74
CA PHE A 66 21.22 -25.77 -17.08
C PHE A 66 21.11 -24.64 -18.11
N CYS A 67 19.99 -23.91 -18.10
CA CYS A 67 19.81 -22.79 -19.01
C CYS A 67 20.30 -21.49 -18.34
N HIS A 68 21.48 -21.02 -18.76
CA HIS A 68 22.16 -19.86 -18.15
C HIS A 68 21.31 -18.57 -18.17
N ALA A 69 20.47 -18.36 -19.20
CA ALA A 69 19.58 -17.21 -19.28
C ALA A 69 18.48 -17.24 -18.19
N SER A 70 17.90 -18.41 -17.93
CA SER A 70 16.84 -18.60 -16.93
C SER A 70 17.34 -18.45 -15.50
N ILE A 71 18.58 -18.87 -15.22
CA ILE A 71 19.22 -18.69 -13.91
C ILE A 71 19.50 -17.22 -13.66
N ARG A 72 19.98 -16.49 -14.69
CA ARG A 72 20.24 -15.05 -14.57
C ARG A 72 18.97 -14.27 -14.26
N ASP A 73 17.87 -14.59 -14.95
CA ASP A 73 16.58 -13.93 -14.71
C ASP A 73 15.98 -14.32 -13.35
N TYR A 74 16.17 -15.58 -12.94
CA TYR A 74 15.82 -16.05 -11.60
C TYR A 74 16.62 -15.30 -10.52
N LEU A 75 17.94 -15.18 -10.67
CA LEU A 75 18.81 -14.47 -9.73
C LEU A 75 18.67 -12.93 -9.74
N ARG A 76 17.92 -12.38 -10.70
CA ARG A 76 17.67 -10.92 -10.80
C ARG A 76 16.35 -10.48 -10.18
N ASN A 77 15.45 -11.41 -9.89
CA ASN A 77 14.18 -11.09 -9.28
C ASN A 77 14.26 -11.38 -7.77
N PRO A 78 14.33 -10.34 -6.91
CA PRO A 78 14.43 -10.52 -5.46
C PRO A 78 13.18 -11.19 -4.86
N GLY A 79 12.06 -11.25 -5.60
CA GLY A 79 10.86 -11.98 -5.18
C GLY A 79 10.96 -13.50 -5.33
N TYR A 80 12.03 -14.05 -5.93
CA TYR A 80 12.23 -15.49 -6.01
C TYR A 80 13.04 -16.00 -4.82
N GLY A 81 12.35 -16.66 -3.90
CA GLY A 81 12.97 -17.42 -2.82
C GLY A 81 13.43 -18.81 -3.26
N LYS A 82 13.99 -19.58 -2.32
CA LYS A 82 14.35 -20.98 -2.59
C LYS A 82 13.11 -21.79 -2.97
N MET A 83 13.25 -22.66 -3.96
CA MET A 83 12.15 -23.49 -4.45
C MET A 83 12.32 -24.94 -3.99
N SER A 84 11.24 -25.55 -3.50
CA SER A 84 11.19 -26.96 -3.11
C SER A 84 10.09 -27.68 -3.89
N ARG A 85 10.30 -28.96 -4.19
CA ARG A 85 9.32 -29.80 -4.91
C ARG A 85 8.23 -30.36 -3.98
N GLY A 86 8.36 -30.14 -2.67
CA GLY A 86 7.43 -30.61 -1.64
C GLY A 86 8.14 -30.93 -0.33
N ASP A 87 7.34 -31.33 0.67
CA ASP A 87 7.82 -31.66 2.00
C ASP A 87 8.84 -32.81 1.96
N GLY A 88 10.05 -32.54 2.44
CA GLY A 88 11.17 -33.49 2.45
C GLY A 88 12.20 -33.34 1.32
N SER A 89 11.97 -32.47 0.34
CA SER A 89 12.99 -32.17 -0.68
C SER A 89 13.85 -30.96 -0.31
N THR A 90 15.17 -31.05 -0.55
CA THR A 90 16.11 -29.96 -0.27
C THR A 90 15.78 -28.76 -1.17
N PRO A 91 15.44 -27.58 -0.61
CA PRO A 91 15.11 -26.41 -1.39
C PRO A 91 16.34 -25.91 -2.18
N VAL A 92 16.17 -25.70 -3.48
CA VAL A 92 17.21 -25.24 -4.40
C VAL A 92 16.95 -23.78 -4.78
N GLY A 93 17.97 -22.93 -4.66
CA GLY A 93 17.89 -21.51 -4.96
C GLY A 93 18.76 -20.68 -4.01
N VAL A 94 18.86 -19.39 -4.31
CA VAL A 94 19.54 -18.41 -3.46
C VAL A 94 18.50 -17.40 -3.03
N ASP A 95 18.45 -17.13 -1.73
CA ASP A 95 17.76 -15.95 -1.22
C ASP A 95 18.62 -14.74 -1.56
N ILE A 96 18.29 -14.05 -2.66
CA ILE A 96 19.12 -12.97 -3.22
C ILE A 96 19.29 -11.85 -2.20
N VAL A 97 18.24 -11.51 -1.46
CA VAL A 97 18.28 -10.47 -0.42
C VAL A 97 19.27 -10.89 0.66
N ARG A 98 19.14 -12.11 1.19
CA ARG A 98 20.05 -12.63 2.21
C ARG A 98 21.49 -12.77 1.71
N ALA A 99 21.70 -13.17 0.46
CA ALA A 99 23.03 -13.29 -0.14
C ALA A 99 23.68 -11.92 -0.35
N SER A 100 22.92 -10.92 -0.81
CA SER A 100 23.39 -9.53 -0.95
C SER A 100 23.73 -8.92 0.40
N VAL A 101 22.90 -9.17 1.42
CA VAL A 101 23.17 -8.80 2.82
C VAL A 101 24.47 -9.41 3.32
N ASN A 102 24.66 -10.73 3.17
CA ASN A 102 25.88 -11.38 3.64
C ASN A 102 27.10 -10.81 2.93
N THR A 103 26.99 -10.59 1.61
CA THR A 103 28.06 -9.99 0.81
C THR A 103 28.35 -8.54 1.25
N LEU A 104 27.34 -7.77 1.64
CA LEU A 104 27.50 -6.43 2.20
C LEU A 104 28.17 -6.50 3.57
N SER A 105 27.68 -7.37 4.46
CA SER A 105 28.22 -7.60 5.81
C SER A 105 29.69 -8.04 5.80
N ASP A 106 30.09 -8.82 4.79
CA ASP A 106 31.48 -9.25 4.58
C ASP A 106 32.38 -8.13 4.03
N LYS A 107 31.79 -7.10 3.40
CA LYS A 107 32.52 -5.98 2.79
C LYS A 107 32.62 -4.75 3.66
N ILE A 108 31.75 -4.62 4.67
CA ILE A 108 31.80 -3.51 5.63
C ILE A 108 32.77 -3.85 6.76
N ASP A 109 33.67 -2.92 7.06
CA ASP A 109 34.59 -3.08 8.19
C ASP A 109 33.85 -2.91 9.54
N GLN A 110 34.54 -3.26 10.63
CA GLN A 110 33.95 -3.22 11.98
C GLN A 110 33.51 -1.79 12.37
N GLN A 111 34.20 -0.76 11.89
CA GLN A 111 33.86 0.63 12.17
C GLN A 111 32.59 1.05 11.43
N GLN A 112 32.42 0.60 10.18
CA GLN A 112 31.22 0.83 9.38
C GLN A 112 30.01 0.10 9.97
N LYS A 113 30.18 -1.15 10.42
CA LYS A 113 29.15 -1.90 11.15
C LYS A 113 28.69 -1.15 12.39
N GLN A 114 29.64 -0.71 13.22
CA GLN A 114 29.36 0.05 14.43
C GLN A 114 28.57 1.34 14.13
N LYS A 115 29.01 2.13 13.15
CA LYS A 115 28.29 3.36 12.73
C LYS A 115 26.88 3.05 12.23
N THR A 116 26.71 1.97 11.48
CA THR A 116 25.41 1.53 10.98
C THR A 116 24.48 1.15 12.13
N ILE A 117 24.95 0.38 13.10
CA ILE A 117 24.16 -0.02 14.28
C ILE A 117 23.73 1.21 15.09
N VAL A 118 24.65 2.15 15.34
CA VAL A 118 24.33 3.40 16.06
C VAL A 118 23.28 4.20 15.31
N LEU A 119 23.42 4.34 13.98
CA LEU A 119 22.43 5.03 13.16
C LEU A 119 21.08 4.34 13.19
N LEU A 120 21.03 3.00 13.09
CA LEU A 120 19.78 2.25 13.19
C LEU A 120 19.11 2.45 14.57
N CYS A 121 19.88 2.43 15.65
CA CYS A 121 19.34 2.72 16.99
C CYS A 121 18.74 4.12 17.03
N GLN A 122 19.44 5.15 16.52
CA GLN A 122 18.91 6.51 16.46
C GLN A 122 17.62 6.59 15.64
N ILE A 123 17.57 5.90 14.50
CA ILE A 123 16.39 5.85 13.62
C ILE A 123 15.19 5.20 14.33
N PHE A 124 15.39 4.12 15.07
CA PHE A 124 14.27 3.39 15.69
C PHE A 124 13.91 3.90 17.08
N GLU A 125 14.82 4.54 17.80
CA GLU A 125 14.55 5.15 19.09
C GLU A 125 13.91 6.54 18.93
N PHE A 126 14.38 7.31 17.95
CA PHE A 126 13.88 8.64 17.59
C PHE A 126 13.40 8.61 16.15
N ALA A 127 12.34 7.84 15.90
CA ALA A 127 11.75 7.72 14.57
C ALA A 127 11.44 9.11 13.99
N ASP A 128 12.16 9.46 12.94
CA ASP A 128 11.93 10.66 12.16
C ASP A 128 11.52 10.23 10.75
N LEU A 129 10.25 10.47 10.41
CA LEU A 129 9.76 10.06 9.11
C LEU A 129 10.33 10.90 7.95
N GLU A 130 10.98 12.04 8.23
CA GLU A 130 11.65 12.85 7.20
C GLU A 130 12.71 12.03 6.43
N MET A 131 13.31 11.02 7.05
CA MET A 131 14.27 10.14 6.36
C MET A 131 13.63 9.26 5.28
N PHE A 132 12.31 9.04 5.35
CA PHE A 132 11.54 8.30 4.35
C PHE A 132 10.86 9.23 3.33
N GLU A 133 10.96 10.55 3.52
CA GLU A 133 10.47 11.58 2.62
C GLU A 133 11.37 11.71 1.38
N THR A 134 11.41 10.66 0.57
CA THR A 134 11.75 10.87 -0.84
C THR A 134 10.53 11.53 -1.45
N GLY A 135 10.63 12.80 -1.86
CA GLY A 135 9.53 13.67 -2.31
C GLY A 135 8.65 13.17 -3.47
N ALA A 136 8.71 11.89 -3.81
CA ALA A 136 7.87 11.21 -4.78
C ALA A 136 6.93 10.15 -4.18
N SER A 137 7.16 9.58 -2.98
CA SER A 137 6.21 8.60 -2.42
C SER A 137 6.47 8.10 -0.98
N PRO A 138 5.41 7.87 -0.16
CA PRO A 138 5.44 7.11 1.10
C PRO A 138 5.82 5.62 0.98
N TYR A 139 5.74 5.03 -0.22
CA TYR A 139 5.88 3.58 -0.41
C TYR A 139 7.18 2.95 0.14
N PRO A 140 8.35 3.63 0.20
CA PRO A 140 9.56 3.05 0.76
C PRO A 140 9.40 2.54 2.20
N LEU A 141 8.60 3.23 3.01
CA LEU A 141 8.39 2.87 4.42
C LEU A 141 7.66 1.52 4.57
N ILE A 142 6.60 1.30 3.79
CA ILE A 142 5.83 0.05 3.83
C ILE A 142 6.70 -1.13 3.39
N PHE A 143 7.57 -0.92 2.40
CA PHE A 143 8.51 -1.95 1.97
C PHE A 143 9.67 -2.16 2.96
N PHE A 144 9.99 -1.15 3.75
CA PHE A 144 11.01 -1.26 4.78
C PHE A 144 10.51 -2.05 5.99
N ILE A 145 9.23 -1.89 6.36
CA ILE A 145 8.59 -2.63 7.45
C ILE A 145 8.23 -4.05 6.96
N ASP A 146 9.23 -4.92 6.91
CA ASP A 146 9.05 -6.34 6.62
C ASP A 146 9.93 -7.23 7.49
N ARG A 147 9.66 -8.53 7.45
CA ARG A 147 10.37 -9.53 8.27
C ARG A 147 11.82 -9.71 7.82
N GLN A 148 12.13 -9.53 6.54
CA GLN A 148 13.50 -9.68 6.03
C GLN A 148 14.39 -8.52 6.49
N THR A 149 13.87 -7.30 6.45
CA THR A 149 14.52 -6.11 7.00
C THR A 149 14.71 -6.24 8.51
N MET A 150 13.69 -6.72 9.23
CA MET A 150 13.81 -6.99 10.66
C MET A 150 14.91 -8.01 10.96
N ASP A 151 14.88 -9.18 10.30
CA ASP A 151 15.88 -10.24 10.48
C ASP A 151 17.30 -9.74 10.17
N LEU A 152 17.44 -8.88 9.15
CA LEU A 152 18.69 -8.20 8.82
C LEU A 152 19.18 -7.32 9.97
N ILE A 153 18.32 -6.44 10.48
CA ILE A 153 18.69 -5.52 11.56
C ILE A 153 19.06 -6.31 12.82
N ILE A 154 18.30 -7.35 13.16
CA ILE A 154 18.62 -8.23 14.29
C ILE A 154 19.96 -8.96 14.08
N SER A 155 20.27 -9.38 12.86
CA SER A 155 21.57 -10.00 12.57
C SER A 155 22.75 -9.03 12.78
N LEU A 156 22.55 -7.73 12.53
CA LEU A 156 23.54 -6.69 12.84
C LEU A 156 23.65 -6.47 14.36
N PHE A 157 22.52 -6.45 15.07
CA PHE A 157 22.48 -6.31 16.52
C PHE A 157 23.09 -7.51 17.26
N ALA A 158 23.11 -8.70 16.66
CA ALA A 158 23.75 -9.87 17.25
C ALA A 158 25.30 -9.76 17.34
N ASP A 159 25.92 -8.77 16.71
CA ASP A 159 27.35 -8.48 16.87
C ASP A 159 27.63 -7.80 18.22
N GLN A 160 27.92 -8.62 19.23
CA GLN A 160 28.16 -8.15 20.60
C GLN A 160 29.38 -7.23 20.70
N GLU A 161 30.37 -7.37 19.82
CA GLU A 161 31.55 -6.49 19.81
C GLU A 161 31.13 -5.07 19.42
N CYS A 162 30.33 -4.92 18.36
CA CYS A 162 29.76 -3.63 17.99
C CYS A 162 28.80 -3.08 19.05
N VAL A 163 27.85 -3.89 19.54
CA VAL A 163 26.83 -3.42 20.51
C VAL A 163 27.46 -2.95 21.83
N ASN A 164 28.54 -3.60 22.28
CA ASN A 164 29.26 -3.18 23.50
C ASN A 164 29.92 -1.80 23.39
N THR A 165 30.10 -1.27 22.17
CA THR A 165 30.65 0.07 21.97
C THR A 165 29.63 1.19 22.13
N ILE A 166 28.32 0.89 22.13
CA ILE A 166 27.26 1.88 22.34
C ILE A 166 27.37 2.39 23.77
N HIS A 167 27.67 3.67 23.97
CA HIS A 167 27.89 4.23 25.32
C HIS A 167 26.62 4.33 26.15
N ASP A 168 25.47 4.51 25.50
CA ASP A 168 24.19 4.62 26.17
C ASP A 168 23.69 3.24 26.63
N LEU A 169 23.42 3.12 27.93
CA LEU A 169 23.04 1.84 28.55
C LEU A 169 21.62 1.45 28.16
N ASP A 170 20.72 2.43 28.05
CA ASP A 170 19.31 2.23 27.74
C ASP A 170 19.16 1.74 26.29
N THR A 171 19.83 2.38 25.33
CA THR A 171 19.94 1.93 23.93
C THR A 171 20.48 0.49 23.87
N ARG A 172 21.54 0.18 24.63
CA ARG A 172 22.14 -1.16 24.60
C ARG A 172 21.18 -2.23 25.13
N GLU A 173 20.42 -1.91 26.17
CA GLU A 173 19.43 -2.83 26.72
C GLU A 173 18.24 -2.99 25.77
N TRP A 174 17.77 -1.91 25.15
CA TRP A 174 16.77 -1.96 24.08
C TRP A 174 17.22 -2.86 22.93
N VAL A 175 18.47 -2.74 22.46
CA VAL A 175 19.04 -3.63 21.43
C VAL A 175 18.98 -5.10 21.88
N ARG A 176 19.30 -5.40 23.14
CA ARG A 176 19.22 -6.79 23.66
C ARG A 176 17.79 -7.30 23.68
N VAL A 177 16.82 -6.47 24.06
CA VAL A 177 15.39 -6.82 24.01
C VAL A 177 15.00 -7.12 22.56
N CYS A 178 15.38 -6.27 21.60
CA CYS A 178 15.11 -6.52 20.18
C CYS A 178 15.74 -7.82 19.65
N ILE A 179 16.91 -8.23 20.13
CA ILE A 179 17.52 -9.52 19.74
C ILE A 179 16.69 -10.70 20.25
N GLN A 180 16.17 -10.62 21.47
CA GLN A 180 15.36 -11.68 22.08
C GLN A 180 13.96 -11.73 21.48
N GLU A 181 13.37 -10.55 21.29
CA GLU A 181 12.04 -10.32 20.73
C GLU A 181 12.17 -9.26 19.63
N PRO A 182 12.24 -9.66 18.34
CA PRO A 182 12.43 -8.71 17.24
C PRO A 182 11.25 -7.76 17.00
N ALA A 183 10.06 -8.17 17.41
CA ALA A 183 8.81 -7.50 17.09
C ALA A 183 8.75 -6.01 17.51
N PRO A 184 9.23 -5.62 18.73
CA PRO A 184 9.25 -4.24 19.18
C PRO A 184 10.13 -3.28 18.36
N LEU A 185 11.01 -3.79 17.48
CA LEU A 185 11.92 -2.97 16.68
C LEU A 185 11.21 -1.83 15.93
N PHE A 186 10.00 -2.09 15.41
CA PHE A 186 9.23 -1.13 14.64
C PHE A 186 8.18 -0.37 15.45
N VAL A 187 8.08 -0.57 16.77
CA VAL A 187 7.01 0.04 17.59
C VAL A 187 7.11 1.56 17.58
N SER A 188 8.29 2.13 17.85
CA SER A 188 8.46 3.59 17.85
C SER A 188 8.15 4.20 16.48
N LEU A 189 8.57 3.52 15.40
CA LEU A 189 8.28 3.93 14.03
C LEU A 189 6.76 3.88 13.76
N GLY A 190 6.08 2.83 14.18
CA GLY A 190 4.63 2.71 14.06
C GLY A 190 3.89 3.80 14.85
N LEU A 191 4.36 4.13 16.07
CA LEU A 191 3.77 5.18 16.89
C LEU A 191 3.94 6.57 16.26
N GLU A 192 5.11 6.85 15.68
CA GLU A 192 5.35 8.10 14.96
C GLU A 192 4.45 8.23 13.73
N VAL A 193 4.33 7.17 12.92
CA VAL A 193 3.40 7.14 11.78
C VAL A 193 1.95 7.32 12.23
N ALA A 194 1.55 6.65 13.32
CA ALA A 194 0.22 6.78 13.87
C ALA A 194 -0.04 8.19 14.44
N SER A 195 0.98 8.85 14.99
CA SER A 195 0.91 10.23 15.47
C SER A 195 0.65 11.20 14.31
N ARG A 196 1.44 11.11 13.24
CA ARG A 196 1.21 11.89 12.01
C ARG A 196 -0.15 11.59 11.38
N TRP A 197 -0.60 10.34 11.47
CA TRP A 197 -1.92 9.96 10.98
C TRP A 197 -3.05 10.53 11.82
N LEU A 198 -3.02 10.41 13.14
CA LEU A 198 -4.21 10.57 13.98
C LEU A 198 -4.22 11.87 14.76
N VAL A 199 -3.06 12.50 14.95
CA VAL A 199 -2.88 13.68 15.79
C VAL A 199 -2.51 14.91 14.97
N ASP A 200 -1.52 14.82 14.08
CA ASP A 200 -1.05 15.99 13.33
C ASP A 200 -1.99 16.35 12.18
N SER A 201 -2.62 17.52 12.26
CA SER A 201 -3.52 18.05 11.23
C SER A 201 -2.81 18.74 10.07
N ARG A 202 -1.48 18.91 10.15
CA ARG A 202 -0.68 19.65 9.16
C ARG A 202 -0.24 18.78 8.00
N ASP A 203 -0.31 17.45 8.14
CA ASP A 203 0.17 16.54 7.13
C ASP A 203 -0.83 16.38 5.98
N PHE A 204 -0.38 16.71 4.76
CA PHE A 204 -1.13 16.54 3.51
C PHE A 204 -1.12 15.10 2.98
N TRP A 205 -0.56 14.18 3.76
CA TRP A 205 -0.39 12.80 3.36
C TRP A 205 -1.75 12.10 3.34
N ASN A 206 -1.92 11.18 2.37
CA ASN A 206 -3.16 10.45 2.26
C ASN A 206 -3.30 9.48 3.47
N PRO A 207 -4.36 9.61 4.29
CA PRO A 207 -4.57 8.82 5.51
C PRO A 207 -4.56 7.30 5.31
N HIS A 208 -4.88 6.84 4.10
CA HIS A 208 -4.75 5.44 3.72
C HIS A 208 -3.31 4.92 3.86
N PHE A 209 -2.31 5.72 3.46
CA PHE A 209 -0.91 5.30 3.51
C PHE A 209 -0.43 5.11 4.93
N HIS A 210 -0.72 6.08 5.81
CA HIS A 210 -0.33 5.94 7.21
C HIS A 210 -1.02 4.74 7.85
N MET A 211 -2.31 4.54 7.60
CA MET A 211 -3.01 3.35 8.08
C MET A 211 -2.31 2.06 7.64
N VAL A 212 -1.95 1.93 6.36
CA VAL A 212 -1.25 0.74 5.85
C VAL A 212 0.14 0.57 6.48
N ALA A 213 0.87 1.67 6.71
CA ALA A 213 2.18 1.61 7.36
C ALA A 213 2.07 1.17 8.84
N VAL A 214 1.12 1.71 9.61
CA VAL A 214 0.85 1.25 10.98
C VAL A 214 0.36 -0.21 10.96
N TRP A 215 -0.49 -0.57 10.00
CA TRP A 215 -0.97 -1.95 9.85
C TRP A 215 0.17 -2.93 9.54
N ALA A 216 1.18 -2.51 8.78
CA ALA A 216 2.39 -3.32 8.55
C ALA A 216 3.14 -3.59 9.86
N VAL A 217 3.30 -2.58 10.73
CA VAL A 217 3.90 -2.75 12.06
C VAL A 217 3.08 -3.72 12.91
N VAL A 218 1.77 -3.53 13.01
CA VAL A 218 0.86 -4.41 13.76
C VAL A 218 0.92 -5.85 13.23
N THR A 219 1.05 -6.02 11.93
CA THR A 219 1.17 -7.34 11.28
C THR A 219 2.47 -8.03 11.67
N VAL A 220 3.61 -7.31 11.67
CA VAL A 220 4.90 -7.83 12.15
C VAL A 220 4.82 -8.20 13.62
N LEU A 221 4.20 -7.36 14.46
CA LEU A 221 4.03 -7.60 15.90
C LEU A 221 3.25 -8.89 16.19
N ASN A 222 2.25 -9.19 15.36
CA ASN A 222 1.46 -10.41 15.47
C ASN A 222 2.14 -11.65 14.86
N GLY A 223 3.39 -11.53 14.37
CA GLY A 223 4.16 -12.63 13.78
C GLY A 223 3.80 -12.97 12.33
N ASN A 224 2.93 -12.19 11.70
CA ASN A 224 2.49 -12.36 10.31
C ASN A 224 3.44 -11.67 9.32
N ASN A 225 3.36 -11.99 8.03
CA ASN A 225 4.24 -11.41 7.02
C ASN A 225 3.59 -10.19 6.34
N PRO A 226 4.20 -8.99 6.40
CA PRO A 226 3.68 -7.79 5.74
C PRO A 226 3.58 -7.89 4.21
N HIS A 227 4.27 -8.83 3.57
CA HIS A 227 4.13 -9.04 2.13
C HIS A 227 2.72 -9.47 1.71
N ASP A 228 1.93 -10.04 2.63
CA ASP A 228 0.51 -10.31 2.41
C ASP A 228 -0.31 -9.02 2.29
N LEU A 229 0.24 -7.88 2.73
CA LEU A 229 -0.36 -6.53 2.63
C LEU A 229 -0.10 -5.85 1.27
N ARG A 230 0.66 -6.47 0.34
CA ARG A 230 0.96 -5.90 -1.00
C ARG A 230 -0.29 -5.63 -1.85
N ASN A 231 -1.40 -6.28 -1.52
CA ASN A 231 -2.72 -5.93 -2.01
C ASN A 231 -3.58 -5.71 -0.77
N PRO A 232 -3.64 -4.51 -0.16
CA PRO A 232 -4.47 -4.29 1.02
C PRO A 232 -5.92 -4.54 0.58
N PRO A 233 -6.52 -5.71 0.88
CA PRO A 233 -7.83 -6.04 0.37
C PRO A 233 -8.80 -5.32 1.29
N PHE A 234 -9.51 -4.30 0.80
CA PHE A 234 -10.68 -3.69 1.43
C PHE A 234 -10.64 -3.77 2.96
N ALA A 235 -9.60 -3.19 3.58
CA ALA A 235 -9.41 -3.32 5.02
C ALA A 235 -10.75 -3.02 5.69
N SER A 236 -11.26 -3.97 6.48
CA SER A 236 -12.58 -3.83 7.07
C SER A 236 -12.61 -2.59 7.95
N VAL A 237 -13.80 -2.05 8.21
CA VAL A 237 -13.97 -0.96 9.19
C VAL A 237 -13.27 -1.33 10.50
N ASP A 238 -13.47 -2.56 10.97
CA ASP A 238 -12.87 -3.06 12.22
C ASP A 238 -11.35 -3.04 12.17
N THR A 239 -10.74 -3.42 11.04
CA THR A 239 -9.28 -3.37 10.85
C THR A 239 -8.75 -1.95 10.96
N VAL A 240 -9.40 -0.97 10.32
CA VAL A 240 -8.98 0.43 10.39
C VAL A 240 -9.04 0.95 11.83
N LEU A 241 -10.10 0.61 12.56
CA LEU A 241 -10.27 1.03 13.94
C LEU A 241 -9.32 0.33 14.90
N GLU A 242 -9.05 -0.96 14.71
CA GLU A 242 -8.05 -1.70 15.48
C GLU A 242 -6.66 -1.08 15.30
N VAL A 243 -6.26 -0.81 14.05
CA VAL A 243 -4.97 -0.19 13.72
C VAL A 243 -4.89 1.23 14.27
N ALA A 244 -5.95 2.02 14.18
CA ALA A 244 -5.97 3.38 14.74
C ALA A 244 -5.88 3.38 16.28
N ARG A 245 -6.50 2.41 16.94
CA ARG A 245 -6.52 2.29 18.41
C ARG A 245 -5.28 1.62 18.99
N TRP A 246 -4.52 0.88 18.19
CA TRP A 246 -3.25 0.28 18.60
C TRP A 246 -2.30 1.32 19.23
N ALA A 247 -2.26 2.54 18.68
CA ALA A 247 -1.40 3.61 19.17
C ALA A 247 -1.91 4.32 20.43
N GLN A 248 -3.16 4.04 20.86
CA GLN A 248 -3.75 4.56 22.11
C GLN A 248 -3.78 6.09 22.22
N PHE A 249 -3.84 6.80 21.09
CA PHE A 249 -4.06 8.25 21.09
C PHE A 249 -5.51 8.58 21.48
N GLU A 250 -5.70 9.76 22.08
CA GLU A 250 -7.02 10.29 22.41
C GLU A 250 -7.83 10.54 21.13
N GLU A 251 -9.08 10.04 21.08
CA GLU A 251 -9.99 10.17 19.93
C GLU A 251 -10.56 11.61 19.82
N LYS A 252 -9.68 12.57 19.49
CA LYS A 252 -10.04 13.98 19.25
C LYS A 252 -10.65 14.19 17.86
N ALA A 253 -11.09 15.41 17.58
CA ALA A 253 -11.63 15.78 16.28
C ALA A 253 -10.71 15.41 15.10
N CYS A 254 -9.38 15.65 15.21
CA CYS A 254 -8.41 15.23 14.17
C CYS A 254 -8.38 13.72 13.96
N TRP A 255 -8.44 12.94 15.05
CA TRP A 255 -8.46 11.48 15.01
C TRP A 255 -9.67 11.00 14.19
N HIS A 256 -10.86 11.50 14.52
CA HIS A 256 -12.10 11.14 13.80
C HIS A 256 -12.06 11.60 12.34
N HIS A 257 -11.51 12.78 12.06
CA HIS A 257 -11.32 13.27 10.69
C HIS A 257 -10.45 12.32 9.86
N HIS A 258 -9.28 11.93 10.37
CA HIS A 258 -8.33 11.12 9.62
C HIS A 258 -8.76 9.65 9.48
N VAL A 259 -9.45 9.10 10.48
CA VAL A 259 -10.11 7.79 10.37
C VAL A 259 -11.22 7.85 9.34
N GLY A 260 -12.09 8.86 9.36
CA GLY A 260 -13.15 9.05 8.37
C GLY A 260 -12.62 9.20 6.95
N ALA A 261 -11.57 10.01 6.76
CA ALA A 261 -10.90 10.17 5.47
C ALA A 261 -10.28 8.86 4.96
N CYS A 262 -9.68 8.06 5.85
CA CYS A 262 -9.16 6.74 5.53
C CYS A 262 -10.29 5.78 5.09
N LEU A 263 -11.36 5.68 5.87
CA LEU A 263 -12.52 4.84 5.57
C LEU A 263 -13.17 5.21 4.22
N ARG A 264 -13.28 6.51 3.91
CA ARG A 264 -13.74 6.97 2.61
C ARG A 264 -12.85 6.47 1.48
N SER A 265 -11.53 6.57 1.62
CA SER A 265 -10.58 6.11 0.61
C SER A 265 -10.67 4.61 0.33
N LEU A 266 -11.11 3.83 1.32
CA LEU A 266 -11.36 2.38 1.25
C LEU A 266 -12.76 2.02 0.73
N GLY A 267 -13.64 3.00 0.53
CA GLY A 267 -15.01 2.80 0.06
C GLY A 267 -16.05 2.55 1.15
N HIS A 268 -15.69 2.69 2.44
CA HIS A 268 -16.61 2.53 3.57
C HIS A 268 -17.37 3.84 3.86
N VAL A 269 -18.15 4.28 2.88
CA VAL A 269 -18.74 5.63 2.81
C VAL A 269 -19.63 5.95 4.03
N ASP A 270 -20.59 5.10 4.37
CA ASP A 270 -21.53 5.37 5.46
C ASP A 270 -20.82 5.54 6.81
N THR A 271 -19.84 4.68 7.08
CA THR A 271 -19.04 4.76 8.31
C THR A 271 -18.15 6.00 8.30
N ALA A 272 -17.57 6.33 7.15
CA ALA A 272 -16.76 7.54 6.98
C ALA A 272 -17.56 8.81 7.34
N ILE A 273 -18.82 8.92 6.90
CA ILE A 273 -19.70 10.04 7.24
C ILE A 273 -19.88 10.14 8.76
N GLY A 274 -20.15 9.02 9.43
CA GLY A 274 -20.32 9.01 10.89
C GLY A 274 -19.10 9.56 11.63
N TYR A 275 -17.89 9.14 11.23
CA TYR A 275 -16.64 9.64 11.80
C TYR A 275 -16.40 11.12 11.46
N LEU A 276 -16.62 11.55 10.22
CA LEU A 276 -16.44 12.94 9.82
C LEU A 276 -17.44 13.88 10.51
N SER A 277 -18.69 13.47 10.68
CA SER A 277 -19.69 14.21 11.45
C SER A 277 -19.34 14.28 12.94
N THR A 278 -18.80 13.20 13.51
CA THR A 278 -18.29 13.20 14.90
C THR A 278 -17.13 14.18 15.05
N ALA A 279 -16.21 14.23 14.08
CA ALA A 279 -15.13 15.20 14.06
C ALA A 279 -15.66 16.64 14.11
N LEU A 280 -16.66 16.96 13.27
CA LEU A 280 -17.28 18.30 13.22
C LEU A 280 -18.07 18.67 14.48
N ALA A 281 -18.67 17.68 15.14
CA ALA A 281 -19.37 17.89 16.40
C ALA A 281 -18.40 18.22 17.55
N LEU A 282 -17.19 17.65 17.53
CA LEU A 282 -16.14 17.95 18.50
C LEU A 282 -15.49 19.31 18.21
N GLU A 283 -15.04 19.51 16.97
CA GLU A 283 -14.43 20.77 16.53
C GLU A 283 -14.73 21.02 15.04
N PRO A 284 -14.95 22.28 14.61
CA PRO A 284 -15.28 22.59 13.23
C PRO A 284 -14.04 22.54 12.31
N ILE A 285 -13.45 21.35 12.15
CA ILE A 285 -12.25 21.12 11.33
C ILE A 285 -12.58 21.24 9.85
N TRP A 286 -11.86 22.12 9.16
CA TRP A 286 -12.02 22.38 7.74
C TRP A 286 -11.88 21.12 6.86
N GLY A 287 -10.88 20.29 7.16
CA GLY A 287 -10.63 19.04 6.45
C GLY A 287 -11.82 18.09 6.46
N ALA A 288 -12.51 17.94 7.61
CA ALA A 288 -13.68 17.08 7.71
C ALA A 288 -14.84 17.56 6.83
N LYS A 289 -15.05 18.87 6.71
CA LYS A 289 -16.05 19.44 5.80
C LYS A 289 -15.71 19.17 4.33
N ILE A 290 -14.43 19.31 3.94
CA ILE A 290 -13.98 18.96 2.58
C ILE A 290 -14.23 17.47 2.28
N GLU A 291 -13.89 16.57 3.20
CA GLU A 291 -14.04 15.14 2.97
C GLU A 291 -15.51 14.73 2.85
N LEU A 292 -16.40 15.28 3.69
CA LEU A 292 -17.85 15.12 3.53
C LEU A 292 -18.32 15.63 2.18
N ALA A 293 -17.92 16.85 1.79
CA ALA A 293 -18.27 17.41 0.50
C ALA A 293 -17.88 16.51 -0.67
N LYS A 294 -16.69 15.88 -0.62
CA LYS A 294 -16.23 14.92 -1.64
C LYS A 294 -17.12 13.68 -1.70
N ILE A 295 -17.56 13.17 -0.55
CA ILE A 295 -18.49 12.03 -0.48
C ILE A 295 -19.81 12.37 -1.17
N TYR A 296 -20.44 13.47 -0.77
CA TYR A 296 -21.75 13.87 -1.30
C TYR A 296 -21.68 14.26 -2.77
N TRP A 297 -20.57 14.87 -3.21
CA TRP A 297 -20.36 15.22 -4.62
C TRP A 297 -20.32 14.01 -5.54
N ARG A 298 -19.74 12.88 -5.10
CA ARG A 298 -19.66 11.66 -5.93
C ARG A 298 -20.99 10.93 -6.11
N GLY A 299 -22.07 11.38 -5.45
CA GLY A 299 -23.37 10.71 -5.52
C GLY A 299 -23.34 9.31 -4.91
N GLU A 300 -22.40 9.04 -3.99
CA GLU A 300 -22.26 7.74 -3.31
C GLU A 300 -23.37 7.52 -2.25
N ILE A 301 -24.38 8.40 -2.18
CA ILE A 301 -25.48 8.35 -1.21
C ILE A 301 -26.81 8.65 -1.93
N ASN A 302 -27.74 7.69 -1.86
CA ASN A 302 -29.08 7.77 -2.46
C ASN A 302 -30.15 8.43 -1.56
N HIS A 303 -29.77 9.24 -0.57
CA HIS A 303 -30.70 9.86 0.39
C HIS A 303 -30.97 11.33 0.04
N GLU A 304 -32.09 11.58 -0.63
CA GLU A 304 -32.52 12.89 -1.16
C GLU A 304 -32.73 14.00 -0.10
N GLY A 305 -32.95 13.62 1.17
CA GLY A 305 -33.22 14.55 2.28
C GLY A 305 -31.96 15.26 2.79
N ASP A 306 -30.93 14.50 3.13
CA ASP A 306 -29.67 15.05 3.64
C ASP A 306 -28.94 15.86 2.56
N VAL A 307 -29.10 15.48 1.30
CA VAL A 307 -28.46 16.15 0.16
C VAL A 307 -28.79 17.65 0.08
N LYS A 308 -29.97 18.10 0.54
CA LYS A 308 -30.31 19.54 0.55
C LYS A 308 -29.57 20.30 1.65
N GLU A 309 -29.58 19.78 2.88
CA GLU A 309 -28.89 20.40 4.02
C GLU A 309 -27.37 20.45 3.78
N ILE A 310 -26.84 19.45 3.10
CA ILE A 310 -25.41 19.41 2.78
C ILE A 310 -25.05 20.26 1.57
N ARG A 311 -25.92 20.37 0.55
CA ARG A 311 -25.72 21.38 -0.51
C ARG A 311 -25.68 22.78 0.10
N HIS A 312 -26.54 23.03 1.07
CA HIS A 312 -26.58 24.28 1.81
C HIS A 312 -25.26 24.56 2.55
N ASP A 313 -24.81 23.62 3.38
CA ASP A 313 -23.55 23.74 4.09
C ASP A 313 -22.35 23.85 3.16
N LEU A 314 -22.35 23.12 2.05
CA LEU A 314 -21.25 23.13 1.08
C LEU A 314 -21.20 24.41 0.25
N SER A 315 -22.34 24.95 -0.17
CA SER A 315 -22.38 26.26 -0.85
C SER A 315 -21.91 27.37 0.08
N LYS A 316 -22.33 27.35 1.35
CA LYS A 316 -21.81 28.26 2.37
C LYS A 316 -20.28 28.14 2.51
N LEU A 317 -19.78 26.91 2.62
CA LEU A 317 -18.37 26.60 2.76
C LEU A 317 -17.54 27.12 1.58
N ARG A 318 -18.02 26.89 0.35
CA ARG A 318 -17.36 27.34 -0.88
C ARG A 318 -17.33 28.87 -0.95
N ASN A 319 -18.37 29.55 -0.48
CA ASN A 319 -18.39 31.01 -0.39
C ASN A 319 -17.39 31.54 0.67
N GLU A 320 -17.27 30.86 1.81
CA GLU A 320 -16.29 31.21 2.85
C GLU A 320 -14.85 31.04 2.35
N LEU A 321 -14.54 29.94 1.62
CA LEU A 321 -13.23 29.75 1.00
C LEU A 321 -12.91 30.81 -0.05
N GLY A 322 -13.86 31.07 -0.95
CA GLY A 322 -13.68 32.09 -1.97
C GLY A 322 -13.34 33.44 -1.33
N SER A 323 -14.02 33.78 -0.23
CA SER A 323 -13.76 35.00 0.54
C SER A 323 -12.37 35.01 1.19
N LEU A 324 -11.89 33.89 1.71
CA LEU A 324 -10.53 33.78 2.27
C LEU A 324 -9.46 34.01 1.18
N HIS A 325 -9.64 33.42 0.00
CA HIS A 325 -8.72 33.62 -1.13
C HIS A 325 -8.70 35.08 -1.61
N ILE A 326 -9.82 35.82 -1.53
CA ILE A 326 -9.82 37.28 -1.77
C ILE A 326 -8.88 37.99 -0.78
N GLN A 327 -8.94 37.66 0.51
CA GLN A 327 -8.08 38.28 1.53
C GLN A 327 -6.59 38.01 1.29
N LEU A 328 -6.26 36.85 0.72
CA LEU A 328 -4.91 36.47 0.33
C LEU A 328 -4.46 37.07 -1.03
N GLY A 329 -5.35 37.76 -1.75
CA GLY A 329 -5.08 38.32 -3.08
C GLY A 329 -5.12 37.30 -4.22
N GLU A 330 -5.62 36.09 -3.96
CA GLU A 330 -5.68 34.97 -4.91
C GLU A 330 -7.01 34.93 -5.68
N TYR A 331 -7.27 35.96 -6.49
CA TYR A 331 -8.56 36.15 -7.17
C TYR A 331 -8.99 35.00 -8.11
N SER A 332 -8.04 34.30 -8.73
CA SER A 332 -8.34 33.14 -9.59
C SER A 332 -8.91 31.97 -8.77
N ASN A 333 -8.29 31.68 -7.62
CA ASN A 333 -8.77 30.63 -6.71
C ASN A 333 -10.12 31.00 -6.09
N ALA A 334 -10.28 32.26 -5.69
CA ALA A 334 -11.57 32.78 -5.20
C ALA A 334 -12.69 32.56 -6.23
N THR A 335 -12.45 32.91 -7.49
CA THR A 335 -13.39 32.71 -8.60
C THR A 335 -13.77 31.24 -8.75
N ASN A 336 -12.79 30.33 -8.74
CA ASN A 336 -13.06 28.89 -8.86
C ASN A 336 -13.95 28.36 -7.73
N TRP A 337 -13.72 28.81 -6.50
CA TRP A 337 -14.52 28.38 -5.35
C TRP A 337 -15.97 28.87 -5.43
N PHE A 338 -16.18 30.14 -5.78
CA PHE A 338 -17.55 30.65 -5.94
C PHE A 338 -18.25 30.02 -7.15
N MET A 339 -17.56 29.80 -8.27
CA MET A 339 -18.12 29.09 -9.43
C MET A 339 -18.54 27.67 -9.06
N ALA A 340 -17.74 26.96 -8.26
CA ALA A 340 -18.13 25.67 -7.71
C ALA A 340 -19.33 25.80 -6.75
N SER A 341 -19.46 26.88 -5.98
CA SER A 341 -20.63 27.12 -5.12
C SER A 341 -21.92 27.24 -5.94
N ILE A 342 -21.86 27.96 -7.06
CA ILE A 342 -22.98 28.17 -7.99
C ILE A 342 -23.44 26.85 -8.60
N GLU A 343 -22.52 25.94 -8.92
CA GLU A 343 -22.85 24.61 -9.47
C GLU A 343 -23.71 23.74 -8.55
N LEU A 344 -23.74 24.03 -7.24
CA LEU A 344 -24.57 23.28 -6.29
C LEU A 344 -26.04 23.70 -6.31
N TRP A 345 -26.36 24.86 -6.90
CA TRP A 345 -27.73 25.38 -6.99
C TRP A 345 -28.43 25.48 -5.63
N ASP A 346 -27.68 25.83 -4.58
CA ASP A 346 -28.30 26.18 -3.32
C ASP A 346 -28.93 27.58 -3.44
N PHE A 347 -30.25 27.64 -3.46
CA PHE A 347 -31.01 28.88 -3.63
C PHE A 347 -30.75 29.92 -2.54
N VAL A 348 -30.20 29.54 -1.38
CA VAL A 348 -29.89 30.50 -0.31
C VAL A 348 -28.55 31.19 -0.57
N TYR A 349 -27.58 30.47 -1.13
CA TYR A 349 -26.19 30.96 -1.25
C TYR A 349 -25.72 31.24 -2.67
N ILE A 350 -26.52 30.87 -3.68
CA ILE A 350 -26.18 31.12 -5.09
C ILE A 350 -26.07 32.62 -5.39
N ASP A 351 -26.97 33.44 -4.86
CA ASP A 351 -26.96 34.90 -5.07
C ASP A 351 -25.69 35.54 -4.50
N ASP A 352 -25.29 35.12 -3.30
CA ASP A 352 -24.04 35.56 -2.67
C ASP A 352 -22.83 35.12 -3.49
N ALA A 353 -22.80 33.86 -3.95
CA ALA A 353 -21.72 33.33 -4.78
C ALA A 353 -21.57 34.10 -6.10
N VAL A 354 -22.69 34.34 -6.82
CA VAL A 354 -22.72 35.11 -8.06
C VAL A 354 -22.24 36.54 -7.81
N SER A 355 -22.74 37.19 -6.76
CA SER A 355 -22.33 38.55 -6.39
C SER A 355 -20.83 38.62 -6.11
N LEU A 356 -20.29 37.64 -5.39
CA LEU A 356 -18.88 37.57 -5.04
C LEU A 356 -17.99 37.28 -6.26
N VAL A 357 -18.38 36.38 -7.17
CA VAL A 357 -17.67 36.19 -8.46
C VAL A 357 -17.59 37.51 -9.21
N VAL A 358 -18.73 38.19 -9.43
CA VAL A 358 -18.75 39.44 -10.21
C VAL A 358 -17.84 40.50 -9.57
N ARG A 359 -17.85 40.63 -8.25
CA ARG A 359 -16.96 41.55 -7.52
C ARG A 359 -15.49 41.21 -7.73
N VAL A 360 -15.13 39.92 -7.64
CA VAL A 360 -13.76 39.44 -7.86
C VAL A 360 -13.32 39.70 -9.30
N LEU A 361 -14.17 39.41 -10.28
CA LEU A 361 -13.85 39.60 -11.69
C LEU A 361 -13.59 41.08 -12.01
N ILE A 362 -14.45 41.98 -11.51
CA ILE A 362 -14.28 43.44 -11.66
C ILE A 362 -12.98 43.90 -10.98
N ALA A 363 -12.70 43.43 -9.77
CA ALA A 363 -11.53 43.86 -8.99
C ALA A 363 -10.20 43.38 -9.59
N SER A 364 -10.18 42.20 -10.22
CA SER A 364 -8.95 41.57 -10.70
C SER A 364 -8.37 42.18 -11.99
N GLN A 365 -9.09 43.08 -12.67
CA GLN A 365 -8.67 43.81 -13.89
C GLN A 365 -8.15 42.93 -15.06
N CYS A 366 -8.29 41.61 -15.00
CA CYS A 366 -7.92 40.71 -16.09
C CYS A 366 -9.03 40.65 -17.15
N SER A 367 -8.68 40.45 -18.42
CA SER A 367 -9.65 40.28 -19.50
C SER A 367 -10.44 38.96 -19.34
N GLN A 368 -11.54 39.03 -18.61
CA GLN A 368 -12.31 37.88 -18.14
C GLN A 368 -13.66 37.70 -18.85
N TYR A 369 -13.77 38.18 -20.09
CA TYR A 369 -14.98 38.02 -20.89
C TYR A 369 -15.44 36.56 -20.93
N GLU A 370 -14.50 35.62 -21.13
CA GLU A 370 -14.78 34.19 -21.14
C GLU A 370 -15.37 33.70 -19.81
N THR A 371 -14.81 34.12 -18.67
CA THR A 371 -15.28 33.71 -17.34
C THR A 371 -16.64 34.34 -17.00
N ILE A 372 -16.89 35.57 -17.44
CA ILE A 372 -18.21 36.21 -17.33
C ILE A 372 -19.24 35.46 -18.16
N MET A 373 -18.89 35.06 -19.39
CA MET A 373 -19.79 34.28 -20.24
C MET A 373 -20.07 32.90 -19.63
N GLN A 374 -19.07 32.23 -19.07
CA GLN A 374 -19.26 30.97 -18.34
C GLN A 374 -20.15 31.11 -17.10
N LEU A 375 -20.02 32.23 -16.36
CA LEU A 375 -20.89 32.54 -15.23
C LEU A 375 -22.34 32.72 -15.69
N LEU A 376 -22.56 33.50 -16.75
CA LEU A 376 -23.89 33.74 -17.31
C LEU A 376 -24.52 32.44 -17.84
N GLU A 377 -23.76 31.61 -18.55
CA GLU A 377 -24.24 30.29 -19.02
C GLU A 377 -24.63 29.38 -17.84
N LYS A 378 -23.90 29.45 -16.72
CA LYS A 378 -24.22 28.66 -15.53
C LYS A 378 -25.47 29.16 -14.80
N ILE A 379 -25.77 30.46 -14.81
CA ILE A 379 -26.96 31.02 -14.14
C ILE A 379 -28.23 30.85 -14.99
N ASP A 380 -28.10 30.71 -16.32
CA ASP A 380 -29.24 30.58 -17.25
C ASP A 380 -29.86 29.15 -17.27
N ARG A 381 -29.21 28.16 -16.66
CA ARG A 381 -29.70 26.76 -16.55
C ARG A 381 -30.73 26.59 -15.44
#